data_AF-R7LIZ8-F1
#
_entry.id   AF-R7LIZ8-F1
#
_cell.length_a   1.000
_cell.length_b   1.000
_cell.length_c   1.000
_cell.angle_alpha   90.00
_cell.angle_beta   90.00
_cell.angle_gamma   90.00
#
_symmetry.space_group_name_H-M   'P 1'
#
loop_
_entity.id
_entity.type
_entity.pdbx_description
1 polymer ?
#
loop_
_entity_poly.entity_id
_entity_poly.type
_entity_poly.pdbx_seq_one_letter_code
_entity_poly.pdbx_strand_id
1 'polypeptide(L)'
;MKIPSIMLKCATALLASLTIWISLVCCQLGEYQDKLWLHRTNSLEKMEEKEARFPNYEIDLVYREKTGTFDVTHDADTTFHLSLDAYLHSIKTDSDSVWLDIKNLNEHNMKAARNRLEQLCQKYAIPRRHFIVETRNLNALAHFTQAGFYTSYYVDFPKPSKLDDEAIDTCIAHLQRVADSHKVCALSFPGWWYADIHEKLHRDIDLLTWKHRTTELGMLFFPHNRRMLADEQLKVILVKSPSEYHR
;
A
#
# COMPACT_ATOMS: atom_id res chain seq x y z
N MET A 1 50.30 5.20 -16.11
CA MET A 1 50.18 4.57 -14.77
C MET A 1 49.58 3.18 -14.96
N LYS A 2 50.35 2.09 -14.77
CA LYS A 2 49.83 0.71 -14.95
C LYS A 2 48.99 0.34 -13.72
N ILE A 3 47.73 -0.02 -13.92
CA ILE A 3 46.89 -0.57 -12.85
C ILE A 3 47.53 -1.89 -12.39
N PRO A 4 47.83 -2.08 -11.09
CA PRO A 4 48.42 -3.31 -10.59
C PRO A 4 47.55 -4.52 -10.95
N SER A 5 48.16 -5.64 -11.37
CA SER A 5 47.45 -6.87 -11.78
C SER A 5 46.44 -7.36 -10.72
N ILE A 6 46.74 -7.15 -9.44
CA ILE A 6 45.84 -7.47 -8.31
C ILE A 6 44.59 -6.59 -8.34
N MET A 7 44.72 -5.28 -8.58
CA MET A 7 43.56 -4.38 -8.67
C MET A 7 42.65 -4.73 -9.85
N LEU A 8 43.22 -5.19 -10.97
CA LEU A 8 42.42 -5.65 -12.12
C LEU A 8 41.66 -6.95 -11.82
N LYS A 9 42.28 -7.90 -11.10
CA LYS A 9 41.61 -9.13 -10.65
C LYS A 9 40.50 -8.85 -9.63
N CYS A 10 40.72 -7.93 -8.70
CA CYS A 10 39.68 -7.52 -7.76
C CYS A 10 38.51 -6.81 -8.46
N ALA A 11 38.79 -5.91 -9.41
CA ALA A 11 37.77 -5.20 -10.16
C ALA A 11 36.91 -6.15 -11.02
N THR A 12 37.55 -7.14 -11.68
CA THR A 12 36.83 -8.16 -12.46
C THR A 12 35.97 -9.07 -11.58
N ALA A 13 36.46 -9.49 -10.41
CA ALA A 13 35.67 -10.27 -9.46
C ALA A 13 34.47 -9.50 -8.88
N LEU A 14 34.63 -8.21 -8.60
CA LEU A 14 33.54 -7.34 -8.16
C LEU A 14 32.48 -7.16 -9.26
N LEU A 15 32.92 -6.95 -10.51
CA LEU A 15 32.01 -6.83 -11.64
C LEU A 15 31.22 -8.12 -11.86
N ALA A 16 31.89 -9.28 -11.83
CA ALA A 16 31.24 -10.58 -11.95
C ALA A 16 30.22 -10.82 -10.84
N SER A 17 30.58 -10.52 -9.59
CA SER A 17 29.67 -10.62 -8.44
C SER A 17 28.44 -9.71 -8.60
N LEU A 18 28.62 -8.47 -9.07
CA LEU A 18 27.52 -7.55 -9.32
C LEU A 18 26.62 -8.04 -10.46
N THR A 19 27.18 -8.57 -11.55
CA THR A 19 26.40 -9.15 -12.65
C THR A 19 25.57 -10.34 -12.19
N ILE A 20 26.16 -11.25 -11.40
CA ILE A 20 25.44 -12.38 -10.81
C ILE A 20 24.30 -11.88 -9.92
N TRP A 21 24.57 -10.90 -9.05
CA TRP A 21 23.56 -10.30 -8.18
C TRP A 21 22.40 -9.69 -8.96
N ILE A 22 22.69 -8.89 -10.00
CA ILE A 22 21.67 -8.31 -10.88
C ILE A 22 20.86 -9.40 -11.56
N SER A 23 21.51 -10.44 -12.08
CA SER A 23 20.81 -11.56 -12.72
C SER A 23 19.86 -12.26 -11.74
N LEU A 24 20.31 -12.53 -10.52
CA LEU A 24 19.47 -13.14 -9.48
C LEU A 24 18.28 -12.23 -9.14
N VAL A 25 18.51 -10.94 -8.95
CA VAL A 25 17.43 -9.96 -8.70
C VAL A 25 16.41 -9.96 -9.85
N CYS A 26 16.86 -9.94 -11.10
CA CYS A 26 15.97 -9.94 -12.27
C CYS A 26 15.14 -11.23 -12.37
N CYS A 27 15.68 -12.39 -11.98
CA CYS A 27 14.94 -13.65 -11.93
C CYS A 27 13.77 -13.64 -10.93
N GLN A 28 13.81 -12.75 -9.93
CA GLN A 28 12.77 -12.64 -8.90
C GLN A 28 11.65 -11.65 -9.23
N LEU A 29 11.71 -10.99 -10.39
CA LEU A 29 10.66 -10.06 -10.80
C LEU A 29 9.34 -10.80 -10.98
N GLY A 30 8.29 -10.29 -10.35
CA GLY A 30 6.97 -10.89 -10.34
C GLY A 30 6.79 -12.03 -9.33
N GLU A 31 7.76 -12.31 -8.45
CA GLU A 31 7.61 -13.35 -7.41
C GLU A 31 6.75 -12.89 -6.22
N TYR A 32 6.60 -11.58 -6.00
CA TYR A 32 5.96 -11.00 -4.81
C TYR A 32 4.62 -10.32 -5.13
N GLN A 33 3.80 -10.89 -6.01
CA GLN A 33 2.54 -10.27 -6.47
C GLN A 33 1.47 -10.17 -5.37
N ASP A 34 1.57 -11.03 -4.36
CA ASP A 34 0.74 -11.04 -3.16
C ASP A 34 1.04 -9.84 -2.24
N LYS A 35 2.31 -9.43 -2.16
CA LYS A 35 2.79 -8.38 -1.26
C LYS A 35 3.04 -7.03 -1.94
N LEU A 36 3.48 -7.00 -3.20
CA LEU A 36 3.79 -5.78 -3.94
C LEU A 36 2.62 -5.33 -4.79
N TRP A 37 2.05 -4.17 -4.45
CA TRP A 37 0.86 -3.63 -5.13
C TRP A 37 1.19 -2.29 -5.78
N LEU A 38 0.47 -1.93 -6.85
CA LEU A 38 0.73 -0.67 -7.56
C LEU A 38 0.08 0.52 -6.85
N HIS A 39 0.89 1.53 -6.52
CA HIS A 39 0.45 2.76 -5.85
C HIS A 39 -0.20 3.77 -6.83
N ARG A 40 -1.28 4.43 -6.40
CA ARG A 40 -2.00 5.53 -7.07
C ARG A 40 -2.45 5.21 -8.48
N THR A 41 -3.28 4.20 -8.64
CA THR A 41 -3.80 3.80 -9.95
C THR A 41 -5.08 4.56 -10.28
N ASN A 42 -5.04 5.89 -10.15
CA ASN A 42 -6.21 6.78 -10.20
C ASN A 42 -6.74 7.07 -11.63
N SER A 43 -6.24 6.35 -12.64
CA SER A 43 -6.68 6.46 -14.03
C SER A 43 -6.84 5.07 -14.63
N LEU A 44 -7.79 4.93 -15.57
CA LEU A 44 -8.00 3.67 -16.27
C LEU A 44 -6.82 3.38 -17.20
N GLU A 45 -6.21 4.42 -17.75
CA GLU A 45 -5.01 4.31 -18.58
C GLU A 45 -3.85 3.69 -17.79
N LYS A 46 -3.61 4.14 -16.54
CA LYS A 46 -2.61 3.52 -15.67
C LYS A 46 -3.00 2.10 -15.24
N MET A 47 -4.30 1.82 -15.12
CA MET A 47 -4.81 0.47 -14.87
C MET A 47 -4.53 -0.47 -16.05
N GLU A 48 -4.65 0.02 -17.27
CA GLU A 48 -4.37 -0.73 -18.50
C GLU A 48 -2.86 -0.93 -18.72
N GLU A 49 -2.03 0.06 -18.35
CA GLU A 49 -0.57 -0.07 -18.32
C GLU A 49 -0.06 -1.01 -17.22
N LYS A 50 -0.92 -1.38 -16.27
CA LYS A 50 -0.57 -2.25 -15.16
C LYS A 50 -0.03 -3.56 -15.72
N GLU A 51 1.21 -3.85 -15.34
CA GLU A 51 1.80 -5.12 -15.71
C GLU A 51 1.06 -6.28 -15.01
N ALA A 52 1.01 -7.44 -15.66
CA ALA A 52 0.44 -8.66 -15.06
C ALA A 52 1.08 -9.02 -13.70
N ARG A 53 2.29 -8.50 -13.43
CA ARG A 53 3.01 -8.61 -12.16
C ARG A 53 2.35 -7.89 -10.99
N PHE A 54 1.47 -6.93 -11.24
CA PHE A 54 0.72 -6.21 -10.22
C PHE A 54 -0.78 -6.51 -10.39
N PRO A 55 -1.28 -7.70 -9.98
CA PRO A 55 -2.71 -7.95 -10.01
C PRO A 55 -3.48 -6.96 -9.11
N ASN A 56 -2.84 -6.53 -8.02
CA ASN A 56 -3.41 -5.71 -6.97
C ASN A 56 -2.87 -4.28 -7.00
N TYR A 57 -3.69 -3.33 -6.52
CA TYR A 57 -3.37 -1.91 -6.62
C TYR A 57 -4.15 -1.07 -5.60
N GLU A 58 -3.71 0.16 -5.43
CA GLU A 58 -4.35 1.18 -4.61
C GLU A 58 -4.91 2.30 -5.50
N ILE A 59 -6.04 2.86 -5.07
CA ILE A 59 -6.69 4.04 -5.64
C ILE A 59 -7.17 5.00 -4.55
N ASP A 60 -7.00 6.30 -4.83
CA ASP A 60 -7.50 7.38 -4.01
C ASP A 60 -8.98 7.63 -4.31
N LEU A 61 -9.81 7.72 -3.27
CA LEU A 61 -11.25 7.92 -3.40
C LEU A 61 -11.76 9.09 -2.54
N VAL A 62 -12.76 9.78 -3.08
CA VAL A 62 -13.62 10.70 -2.34
C VAL A 62 -15.07 10.22 -2.44
N TYR A 63 -15.72 9.99 -1.30
CA TYR A 63 -17.14 9.67 -1.27
C TYR A 63 -17.99 10.94 -1.46
N ARG A 64 -18.79 10.97 -2.53
CA ARG A 64 -19.63 12.10 -2.93
C ARG A 64 -21.05 11.89 -2.41
N GLU A 65 -21.38 12.49 -1.27
CA GLU A 65 -22.69 12.28 -0.62
C GLU A 65 -23.88 12.72 -1.49
N LYS A 66 -23.72 13.81 -2.26
CA LYS A 66 -24.78 14.32 -3.15
C LYS A 66 -25.19 13.32 -4.22
N THR A 67 -24.25 12.53 -4.73
CA THR A 67 -24.47 11.54 -5.80
C THR A 67 -24.49 10.10 -5.29
N GLY A 68 -24.03 9.85 -4.06
CA GLY A 68 -23.88 8.52 -3.49
C GLY A 68 -22.79 7.69 -4.16
N THR A 69 -21.74 8.32 -4.70
CA THR A 69 -20.70 7.65 -5.51
C THR A 69 -19.31 7.78 -4.90
N PHE A 70 -18.46 6.76 -5.10
CA PHE A 70 -17.02 6.87 -4.89
C PHE A 70 -16.37 7.42 -6.16
N ASP A 71 -15.85 8.64 -6.07
CA ASP A 71 -15.15 9.34 -7.14
C ASP A 71 -13.64 9.10 -6.99
N VAL A 72 -12.97 8.74 -8.08
CA VAL A 72 -11.54 8.41 -8.10
C VAL A 72 -10.75 9.70 -8.23
N THR A 73 -10.24 10.16 -7.10
CA THR A 73 -9.53 11.42 -6.95
C THR A 73 -8.90 11.48 -5.57
N HIS A 74 -7.74 12.12 -5.48
CA HIS A 74 -7.10 12.43 -4.22
C HIS A 74 -7.69 13.69 -3.56
N ASP A 75 -8.19 14.63 -4.37
CA ASP A 75 -8.55 15.97 -3.90
C ASP A 75 -10.06 16.10 -3.70
N ALA A 76 -10.45 16.53 -2.50
CA ALA A 76 -11.84 16.67 -2.11
C ALA A 76 -12.64 17.64 -3.00
N ASP A 77 -11.99 18.63 -3.61
CA ASP A 77 -12.66 19.65 -4.42
C ASP A 77 -12.61 19.36 -5.94
N THR A 78 -11.97 18.26 -6.35
CA THR A 78 -11.78 17.92 -7.77
C THR A 78 -12.51 16.64 -8.13
N THR A 79 -13.23 16.62 -9.25
CA THR A 79 -13.83 15.40 -9.80
C THR A 79 -13.39 15.18 -11.24
N PHE A 80 -13.13 13.93 -11.58
CA PHE A 80 -12.84 13.50 -12.95
C PHE A 80 -14.00 12.72 -13.55
N HIS A 81 -15.14 12.65 -12.84
CA HIS A 81 -16.30 11.83 -13.19
C HIS A 81 -15.94 10.35 -13.41
N LEU A 82 -14.86 9.89 -12.79
CA LEU A 82 -14.41 8.51 -12.81
C LEU A 82 -14.81 7.85 -11.50
N SER A 83 -15.71 6.86 -11.56
CA SER A 83 -16.20 6.20 -10.37
C SER A 83 -15.50 4.87 -10.10
N LEU A 84 -15.54 4.42 -8.83
CA LEU A 84 -15.07 3.09 -8.43
C LEU A 84 -15.69 1.97 -9.30
N ASP A 85 -16.96 2.10 -9.72
CA ASP A 85 -17.62 1.12 -10.60
C ASP A 85 -16.79 0.77 -11.85
N ALA A 86 -16.06 1.73 -12.43
CA ALA A 86 -15.24 1.52 -13.62
C ALA A 86 -14.09 0.53 -13.37
N TYR A 87 -13.63 0.42 -12.13
CA TYR A 87 -12.50 -0.42 -11.72
C TYR A 87 -12.92 -1.85 -11.38
N LEU A 88 -14.18 -2.09 -11.02
CA LEU A 88 -14.60 -3.37 -10.42
C LEU A 88 -14.51 -4.56 -11.36
N HIS A 89 -14.56 -4.34 -12.68
CA HIS A 89 -14.33 -5.40 -13.68
C HIS A 89 -12.89 -5.92 -13.72
N SER A 90 -11.95 -5.21 -13.07
CA SER A 90 -10.56 -5.67 -12.96
C SER A 90 -10.37 -6.78 -11.92
N ILE A 91 -11.31 -6.96 -11.00
CA ILE A 91 -11.29 -8.04 -10.01
C ILE A 91 -11.86 -9.29 -10.69
N LYS A 92 -10.99 -10.20 -11.13
CA LYS A 92 -11.35 -11.37 -11.94
C LYS A 92 -11.12 -12.69 -11.22
N THR A 93 -10.19 -12.69 -10.27
CA THR A 93 -9.75 -13.88 -9.55
C THR A 93 -9.87 -13.68 -8.04
N ASP A 94 -9.81 -14.78 -7.28
CA ASP A 94 -9.83 -14.74 -5.83
C ASP A 94 -8.61 -14.02 -5.20
N SER A 95 -7.55 -13.82 -5.97
CA SER A 95 -6.34 -13.10 -5.54
C SER A 95 -6.35 -11.60 -5.88
N ASP A 96 -7.25 -11.13 -6.74
CA ASP A 96 -7.26 -9.73 -7.18
C ASP A 96 -7.91 -8.84 -6.12
N SER A 97 -7.22 -7.83 -5.62
CA SER A 97 -7.69 -6.96 -4.54
C SER A 97 -7.37 -5.51 -4.82
N VAL A 98 -8.19 -4.64 -4.23
CA VAL A 98 -8.08 -3.19 -4.39
C VAL A 98 -8.02 -2.53 -3.03
N TRP A 99 -7.01 -1.71 -2.85
CA TRP A 99 -6.88 -0.82 -1.71
C TRP A 99 -7.56 0.51 -2.02
N LEU A 100 -8.54 0.86 -1.19
CA LEU A 100 -9.38 2.04 -1.29
C LEU A 100 -8.92 3.07 -0.25
N ASP A 101 -8.08 4.03 -0.64
CA ASP A 101 -7.66 5.16 0.23
C ASP A 101 -8.76 6.24 0.20
N ILE A 102 -9.72 6.15 1.12
CA ILE A 102 -10.89 7.04 1.15
C ILE A 102 -10.59 8.30 1.98
N LYS A 103 -10.32 9.39 1.27
CA LYS A 103 -9.78 10.64 1.81
C LYS A 103 -10.70 11.38 2.76
N ASN A 104 -12.02 11.30 2.51
CA ASN A 104 -13.02 12.07 3.25
C ASN A 104 -13.95 11.20 4.11
N LEU A 105 -13.59 9.95 4.38
CA LEU A 105 -14.41 9.06 5.20
C LEU A 105 -14.43 9.52 6.66
N ASN A 106 -15.62 9.73 7.21
CA ASN A 106 -15.82 10.20 8.57
C ASN A 106 -17.15 9.70 9.15
N GLU A 107 -17.45 10.05 10.40
CA GLU A 107 -18.64 9.57 11.11
C GLU A 107 -19.97 10.01 10.50
N HIS A 108 -19.99 11.12 9.76
CA HIS A 108 -21.19 11.61 9.07
C HIS A 108 -21.56 10.72 7.88
N ASN A 109 -20.57 10.36 7.06
CA ASN A 109 -20.79 9.67 5.79
C ASN A 109 -20.52 8.16 5.82
N MET A 110 -19.92 7.61 6.89
CA MET A 110 -19.50 6.20 6.96
C MET A 110 -20.61 5.21 6.65
N LYS A 111 -21.85 5.48 7.08
CA LYS A 111 -23.00 4.61 6.84
C LYS A 111 -23.37 4.57 5.37
N ALA A 112 -23.47 5.74 4.75
CA ALA A 112 -23.81 5.86 3.34
C ALA A 112 -22.71 5.28 2.45
N ALA A 113 -21.44 5.60 2.74
CA ALA A 113 -20.28 5.06 2.03
C ALA A 113 -20.21 3.53 2.13
N ARG A 114 -20.37 2.95 3.33
CA ARG A 114 -20.38 1.50 3.50
C ARG A 114 -21.51 0.85 2.71
N ASN A 115 -22.73 1.36 2.84
CA ASN A 115 -23.88 0.81 2.12
C ASN A 115 -23.67 0.87 0.61
N ARG A 116 -23.06 1.94 0.09
CA ARG A 116 -22.70 2.03 -1.33
C ARG A 116 -21.68 0.96 -1.72
N LEU A 117 -20.64 0.74 -0.92
CA LEU A 117 -19.64 -0.29 -1.20
C LEU A 117 -20.25 -1.70 -1.14
N GLU A 118 -21.18 -1.96 -0.22
CA GLU A 118 -21.92 -3.22 -0.15
C GLU A 118 -22.82 -3.46 -1.37
N GLN A 119 -23.49 -2.42 -1.87
CA GLN A 119 -24.25 -2.49 -3.12
C GLN A 119 -23.33 -2.84 -4.31
N LEU A 120 -22.11 -2.29 -4.34
CA LEU A 120 -21.13 -2.63 -5.36
C LEU A 120 -20.66 -4.08 -5.24
N CYS A 121 -20.37 -4.54 -4.02
CA CYS A 121 -20.06 -5.95 -3.76
C CYS A 121 -21.16 -6.86 -4.30
N GLN A 122 -22.44 -6.53 -4.03
CA GLN A 122 -23.59 -7.32 -4.51
C GLN A 122 -23.74 -7.26 -6.03
N LYS A 123 -23.69 -6.05 -6.61
CA LYS A 123 -23.86 -5.83 -8.06
C LYS A 123 -22.85 -6.60 -8.90
N TYR A 124 -21.59 -6.64 -8.45
CA TYR A 124 -20.50 -7.28 -9.18
C TYR A 124 -20.15 -8.67 -8.64
N ALA A 125 -20.91 -9.17 -7.65
CA ALA A 125 -20.63 -10.43 -6.95
C ALA A 125 -19.19 -10.52 -6.39
N ILE A 126 -18.64 -9.40 -5.92
CA ILE A 126 -17.30 -9.30 -5.36
C ILE A 126 -17.37 -9.44 -3.83
N PRO A 127 -16.71 -10.45 -3.23
CA PRO A 127 -16.66 -10.58 -1.79
C PRO A 127 -15.93 -9.40 -1.12
N ARG A 128 -16.36 -9.01 0.09
CA ARG A 128 -15.79 -7.87 0.83
C ARG A 128 -14.28 -7.96 1.07
N ARG A 129 -13.73 -9.18 1.17
CA ARG A 129 -12.30 -9.45 1.39
C ARG A 129 -11.38 -8.88 0.30
N HIS A 130 -11.92 -8.58 -0.89
CA HIS A 130 -11.17 -8.01 -2.01
C HIS A 130 -10.89 -6.52 -1.83
N PHE A 131 -11.46 -5.88 -0.80
CA PHE A 131 -11.28 -4.46 -0.54
C PHE A 131 -10.53 -4.24 0.77
N ILE A 132 -9.44 -3.47 0.69
CA ILE A 132 -8.83 -2.83 1.85
C ILE A 132 -9.42 -1.43 1.94
N VAL A 133 -10.16 -1.11 3.00
CA VAL A 133 -10.72 0.23 3.23
C VAL A 133 -9.81 1.00 4.16
N GLU A 134 -9.26 2.11 3.68
CA GLU A 134 -8.34 2.94 4.44
C GLU A 134 -8.89 4.35 4.69
N THR A 135 -8.66 4.85 5.90
CA THR A 135 -8.78 6.27 6.24
C THR A 135 -8.07 6.57 7.57
N ARG A 136 -8.12 7.83 8.03
CA ARG A 136 -7.63 8.27 9.35
C ARG A 136 -8.68 8.17 10.45
N ASN A 137 -9.95 8.02 10.11
CA ASN A 137 -11.03 8.01 11.08
C ASN A 137 -11.28 6.60 11.63
N LEU A 138 -10.84 6.36 12.87
CA LEU A 138 -10.93 5.05 13.52
C LEU A 138 -12.37 4.57 13.74
N ASN A 139 -13.30 5.49 14.04
CA ASN A 139 -14.71 5.13 14.23
C ASN A 139 -15.40 4.76 12.92
N ALA A 140 -15.06 5.46 11.83
CA ALA A 140 -15.50 5.09 10.49
C ALA A 140 -14.95 3.72 10.08
N LEU A 141 -13.67 3.46 10.30
CA LEU A 141 -13.10 2.13 10.01
C LEU A 141 -13.76 1.04 10.85
N ALA A 142 -13.99 1.26 12.15
CA ALA A 142 -14.69 0.29 13.01
C ALA A 142 -16.05 -0.13 12.42
N HIS A 143 -16.78 0.81 11.84
CA HIS A 143 -18.06 0.55 11.19
C HIS A 143 -17.94 -0.33 9.93
N PHE A 144 -16.83 -0.25 9.20
CA PHE A 144 -16.53 -1.13 8.06
C PHE A 144 -16.00 -2.49 8.53
N THR A 145 -15.11 -2.53 9.52
CA THR A 145 -14.57 -3.75 10.13
C THR A 145 -15.70 -4.65 10.64
N GLN A 146 -16.66 -4.07 11.38
CA GLN A 146 -17.83 -4.79 11.90
C GLN A 146 -18.73 -5.37 10.80
N ALA A 147 -18.68 -4.81 9.59
CA ALA A 147 -19.40 -5.31 8.42
C ALA A 147 -18.59 -6.34 7.61
N GLY A 148 -17.40 -6.72 8.07
CA GLY A 148 -16.56 -7.73 7.45
C GLY A 148 -15.69 -7.23 6.28
N PHE A 149 -15.46 -5.91 6.18
CA PHE A 149 -14.41 -5.38 5.31
C PHE A 149 -13.05 -5.47 6.00
N TYR A 150 -11.98 -5.69 5.23
CA TYR A 150 -10.63 -5.54 5.72
C TYR A 150 -10.29 -4.04 5.76
N THR A 151 -9.82 -3.54 6.90
CA THR A 151 -9.64 -2.10 7.13
C THR A 151 -8.21 -1.76 7.54
N SER A 152 -7.72 -0.59 7.11
CA SER A 152 -6.41 -0.08 7.50
C SER A 152 -6.49 1.33 8.06
N TYR A 153 -5.87 1.55 9.21
CA TYR A 153 -5.71 2.89 9.79
C TYR A 153 -4.50 3.60 9.18
N TYR A 154 -4.75 4.70 8.47
CA TYR A 154 -3.70 5.52 7.84
C TYR A 154 -2.91 6.30 8.90
N VAL A 155 -1.62 6.02 9.00
CA VAL A 155 -0.68 6.68 9.89
C VAL A 155 0.01 7.83 9.17
N ASP A 156 -0.24 9.06 9.62
CA ASP A 156 0.25 10.30 8.99
C ASP A 156 1.29 11.06 9.82
N PHE A 157 1.93 10.36 10.76
CA PHE A 157 2.94 10.95 11.64
C PHE A 157 4.11 11.56 10.87
N PRO A 158 4.77 12.59 11.45
CA PRO A 158 6.03 13.11 10.92
C PRO A 158 7.07 12.00 10.73
N LYS A 159 8.07 12.24 9.86
CA LYS A 159 9.18 11.30 9.68
C LYS A 159 9.90 11.07 11.02
N PRO A 160 10.23 9.82 11.40
CA PRO A 160 10.97 9.53 12.64
C PRO A 160 12.27 10.33 12.76
N SER A 161 12.98 10.54 11.66
CA SER A 161 14.21 11.35 11.61
C SER A 161 14.04 12.83 11.98
N LYS A 162 12.82 13.30 12.21
CA LYS A 162 12.48 14.66 12.65
C LYS A 162 11.91 14.70 14.06
N LEU A 163 11.85 13.55 14.73
CA LEU A 163 11.31 13.38 16.07
C LEU A 163 12.45 13.00 17.01
N ASP A 164 12.29 13.33 18.27
CA ASP A 164 13.11 12.74 19.34
C ASP A 164 12.52 11.39 19.78
N ASP A 165 13.26 10.68 20.63
CA ASP A 165 12.87 9.34 21.07
C ASP A 165 11.53 9.34 21.84
N GLU A 166 11.26 10.37 22.64
CA GLU A 166 10.00 10.51 23.39
C GLU A 166 8.79 10.71 22.44
N ALA A 167 8.95 11.51 21.39
CA ALA A 167 7.92 11.68 20.37
C ALA A 167 7.70 10.41 19.55
N ILE A 168 8.77 9.66 19.24
CA ILE A 168 8.66 8.33 18.60
C ILE A 168 7.88 7.38 19.51
N ASP A 169 8.22 7.29 20.78
CA ASP A 169 7.55 6.40 21.74
C ASP A 169 6.08 6.80 21.93
N THR A 170 5.77 8.09 21.89
CA THR A 170 4.38 8.59 21.90
C THR A 170 3.60 8.13 20.66
N CYS A 171 4.23 8.18 19.48
CA CYS A 171 3.64 7.66 18.24
C CYS A 171 3.40 6.15 18.33
N ILE A 172 4.38 5.37 18.79
CA ILE A 172 4.24 3.92 18.96
C ILE A 172 3.15 3.58 19.97
N ALA A 173 3.09 4.27 21.11
CA ALA A 173 2.04 4.07 22.11
C ALA A 173 0.64 4.36 21.55
N HIS A 174 0.51 5.32 20.63
CA HIS A 174 -0.74 5.54 19.90
C HIS A 174 -1.10 4.36 19.00
N LEU A 175 -0.15 3.84 18.22
CA LEU A 175 -0.39 2.69 17.34
C LEU A 175 -0.74 1.42 18.13
N GLN A 176 -0.10 1.21 19.29
CA GLN A 176 -0.45 0.13 20.21
C GLN A 176 -1.90 0.25 20.69
N ARG A 177 -2.34 1.45 21.09
CA ARG A 177 -3.76 1.68 21.45
C ARG A 177 -4.72 1.44 20.29
N VAL A 178 -4.34 1.79 19.07
CA VAL A 178 -5.15 1.49 17.87
C VAL A 178 -5.27 -0.02 17.66
N ALA A 179 -4.15 -0.75 17.73
CA ALA A 179 -4.13 -2.20 17.60
C ALA A 179 -4.96 -2.90 18.70
N ASP A 180 -4.74 -2.50 19.97
CA ASP A 180 -5.43 -3.06 21.15
C ASP A 180 -6.94 -2.75 21.15
N SER A 181 -7.39 -1.78 20.36
CA SER A 181 -8.82 -1.46 20.24
C SER A 181 -9.61 -2.48 19.41
N HIS A 182 -8.92 -3.30 18.59
CA HIS A 182 -9.52 -4.23 17.63
C HIS A 182 -10.55 -3.59 16.67
N LYS A 183 -10.52 -2.26 16.51
CA LYS A 183 -11.42 -1.52 15.61
C LYS A 183 -11.02 -1.64 14.13
N VAL A 184 -9.78 -2.05 13.86
CA VAL A 184 -9.20 -2.13 12.51
C VAL A 184 -8.44 -3.44 12.32
N CYS A 185 -8.28 -3.85 11.07
CA CYS A 185 -7.51 -5.06 10.73
C CYS A 185 -6.01 -4.78 10.60
N ALA A 186 -5.64 -3.57 10.17
CA ALA A 186 -4.26 -3.24 9.84
C ALA A 186 -3.88 -1.78 10.16
N LEU A 187 -2.57 -1.54 10.21
CA LEU A 187 -1.96 -0.20 10.22
C LEU A 187 -1.23 0.03 8.90
N SER A 188 -1.48 1.16 8.25
CA SER A 188 -0.79 1.58 7.03
C SER A 188 0.08 2.81 7.27
N PHE A 189 1.35 2.75 6.89
CA PHE A 189 2.30 3.82 7.19
C PHE A 189 3.33 4.05 6.06
N PRO A 190 3.95 5.24 5.96
CA PRO A 190 5.04 5.44 5.02
C PRO A 190 6.24 4.55 5.37
N GLY A 191 6.91 3.96 4.37
CA GLY A 191 7.96 2.96 4.60
C GLY A 191 9.20 3.41 5.39
N TRP A 192 9.36 4.70 5.70
CA TRP A 192 10.39 5.18 6.64
C TRP A 192 10.06 4.94 8.11
N TRP A 193 8.81 4.61 8.45
CA TRP A 193 8.40 4.20 9.80
C TRP A 193 8.62 2.70 10.06
N TYR A 194 9.00 1.92 9.04
CA TYR A 194 9.09 0.47 9.14
C TYR A 194 10.02 0.00 10.26
N ALA A 195 11.19 0.60 10.42
CA ALA A 195 12.15 0.19 11.44
C ALA A 195 11.57 0.36 12.86
N ASP A 196 11.08 1.55 13.19
CA ASP A 196 10.51 1.85 14.51
C ASP A 196 9.26 1.02 14.81
N ILE A 197 8.37 0.85 13.83
CA ILE A 197 7.14 0.06 14.01
C ILE A 197 7.49 -1.42 14.17
N HIS A 198 8.34 -1.99 13.30
CA HIS A 198 8.75 -3.39 13.39
C HIS A 198 9.44 -3.70 14.72
N GLU A 199 10.28 -2.77 15.21
CA GLU A 199 11.02 -2.98 16.46
C GLU A 199 10.15 -2.76 17.70
N LYS A 200 9.26 -1.76 17.73
CA LYS A 200 8.63 -1.29 18.98
C LYS A 200 7.12 -1.58 19.07
N LEU A 201 6.42 -1.89 17.98
CA LEU A 201 4.96 -2.03 18.01
C LEU A 201 4.53 -3.17 18.92
N HIS A 202 5.15 -4.34 18.78
CA HIS A 202 4.88 -5.55 19.59
C HIS A 202 3.38 -5.85 19.77
N ARG A 203 2.62 -5.77 18.67
CA ARG A 203 1.20 -6.12 18.64
C ARG A 203 0.89 -6.98 17.43
N ASP A 204 -0.01 -7.93 17.63
CA ASP A 204 -0.54 -8.78 16.58
C ASP A 204 -1.61 -8.02 15.80
N ILE A 205 -1.14 -7.29 14.80
CA ILE A 205 -1.95 -6.54 13.83
C ILE A 205 -1.22 -6.56 12.50
N ASP A 206 -1.96 -6.65 11.39
CA ASP A 206 -1.34 -6.61 10.08
C ASP A 206 -0.74 -5.23 9.80
N LEU A 207 0.39 -5.23 9.09
CA LEU A 207 1.06 -4.02 8.66
C LEU A 207 0.93 -3.88 7.14
N LEU A 208 0.69 -2.66 6.70
CA LEU A 208 0.74 -2.26 5.30
C LEU A 208 1.64 -1.03 5.18
N THR A 209 2.26 -0.83 4.02
CA THR A 209 3.13 0.33 3.85
C THR A 209 3.20 0.79 2.40
N TRP A 210 3.74 1.98 2.18
CA TRP A 210 4.02 2.49 0.85
C TRP A 210 5.43 3.06 0.74
N LYS A 211 6.06 2.77 -0.41
CA LYS A 211 7.31 3.38 -0.84
C LYS A 211 7.10 4.04 -2.21
N HIS A 212 6.46 5.21 -2.18
CA HIS A 212 5.99 5.94 -3.37
C HIS A 212 7.07 6.32 -4.42
N ARG A 213 8.35 6.08 -4.16
CA ARG A 213 9.47 6.28 -5.11
C ARG A 213 10.28 5.02 -5.41
N THR A 214 9.83 3.86 -4.93
CA THR A 214 10.56 2.60 -5.07
C THR A 214 9.80 1.68 -6.01
N THR A 215 10.49 1.16 -7.02
CA THR A 215 9.98 0.14 -7.94
C THR A 215 10.15 -1.25 -7.34
N GLU A 216 9.51 -2.28 -7.91
CA GLU A 216 9.77 -3.68 -7.56
C GLU A 216 11.27 -4.01 -7.64
N LEU A 217 11.95 -3.59 -8.71
CA LEU A 217 13.40 -3.79 -8.82
C LEU A 217 14.15 -3.15 -7.65
N GLY A 218 13.76 -1.94 -7.24
CA GLY A 218 14.31 -1.29 -6.06
C GLY A 218 14.02 -2.05 -4.75
N MET A 219 12.86 -2.70 -4.65
CA MET A 219 12.55 -3.56 -3.50
C MET A 219 13.49 -4.77 -3.43
N LEU A 220 13.74 -5.42 -4.56
CA LEU A 220 14.59 -6.60 -4.65
C LEU A 220 16.08 -6.27 -4.56
N PHE A 221 16.50 -5.07 -4.96
CA PHE A 221 17.93 -4.73 -5.02
C PHE A 221 18.51 -4.39 -3.65
N PHE A 222 17.77 -3.69 -2.78
CA PHE A 222 18.30 -3.18 -1.52
C PHE A 222 18.02 -4.13 -0.33
N PRO A 223 19.04 -4.50 0.48
CA PRO A 223 18.88 -5.43 1.60
C PRO A 223 17.82 -5.01 2.63
N HIS A 224 17.71 -3.72 2.94
CA HIS A 224 16.68 -3.22 3.86
C HIS A 224 15.26 -3.47 3.33
N ASN A 225 15.04 -3.30 2.02
CA ASN A 225 13.74 -3.58 1.40
C ASN A 225 13.43 -5.08 1.36
N ARG A 226 14.46 -5.93 1.20
CA ARG A 226 14.29 -7.38 1.31
C ARG A 226 13.82 -7.84 2.69
N ARG A 227 14.16 -7.12 3.77
CA ARG A 227 13.60 -7.40 5.10
C ARG A 227 12.09 -7.18 5.11
N MET A 228 11.62 -6.08 4.53
CA MET A 228 10.18 -5.81 4.38
C MET A 228 9.48 -6.90 3.55
N LEU A 229 10.12 -7.39 2.49
CA LEU A 229 9.56 -8.50 1.69
C LEU A 229 9.44 -9.80 2.49
N ALA A 230 10.42 -10.10 3.35
CA ALA A 230 10.46 -11.30 4.18
C ALA A 230 9.60 -11.19 5.46
N ASP A 231 9.18 -9.99 5.84
CA ASP A 231 8.39 -9.75 7.05
C ASP A 231 6.96 -10.28 6.89
N GLU A 232 6.59 -11.28 7.69
CA GLU A 232 5.27 -11.91 7.65
C GLU A 232 4.16 -11.01 8.18
N GLN A 233 4.46 -10.07 9.08
CA GLN A 233 3.48 -9.11 9.60
C GLN A 233 3.14 -8.05 8.56
N LEU A 234 4.12 -7.70 7.71
CA LEU A 234 3.94 -6.76 6.60
C LEU A 234 3.30 -7.43 5.39
N LYS A 235 1.98 -7.24 5.24
CA LYS A 235 1.16 -7.91 4.22
C LYS A 235 1.22 -7.24 2.86
N VAL A 236 1.26 -5.90 2.80
CA VAL A 236 1.23 -5.15 1.53
C VAL A 236 2.26 -4.02 1.54
N ILE A 237 2.94 -3.85 0.41
CA ILE A 237 3.87 -2.77 0.12
C ILE A 237 3.48 -2.12 -1.21
N LEU A 238 2.99 -0.89 -1.16
CA LEU A 238 2.69 -0.11 -2.36
C LEU A 238 4.00 0.39 -2.99
N VAL A 239 4.21 0.03 -4.26
CA VAL A 239 5.38 0.41 -5.07
C VAL A 239 4.97 1.28 -6.25
N LYS A 240 5.95 1.98 -6.82
CA LYS A 240 5.77 2.76 -8.05
C LYS A 240 6.11 1.90 -9.26
N SER A 241 5.28 1.96 -10.30
CA SER A 241 5.68 1.61 -11.67
C SER A 241 5.82 2.90 -12.50
N PRO A 242 6.81 3.01 -13.41
CA PRO A 242 6.82 4.05 -14.44
C PRO A 242 5.49 4.03 -15.21
N SER A 243 4.88 5.19 -15.39
CA SER A 243 3.63 5.37 -16.15
C SER A 243 3.53 6.83 -16.57
N GLU A 244 2.99 7.09 -17.76
CA GLU A 244 2.73 8.46 -18.22
C GLU A 244 1.45 9.06 -17.58
N TYR A 245 0.60 8.21 -16.98
CA TYR A 245 -0.72 8.56 -16.48
C TYR A 245 -0.75 8.69 -14.95
N HIS A 246 0.16 9.51 -14.41
CA HIS A 246 0.14 9.87 -12.99
C HIS A 246 -0.90 10.94 -12.71
N ARG A 247 -1.92 10.60 -11.90
CA ARG A 247 -2.94 11.51 -11.37
C ARG A 247 -3.06 11.31 -9.87
#